data_AF-A0A0P8BK18-F1
#
_entry.id   AF-A0A0P8BK18-F1
#
_cell.length_a   1.000
_cell.length_b   1.000
_cell.length_c   1.000
_cell.angle_alpha   90.00
_cell.angle_beta   90.00
_cell.angle_gamma   90.00
#
_symmetry.space_group_name_H-M   'P 1'
#
loop_
_entity.id
_entity.type
_entity.pdbx_description
1 polymer ?
#
loop_
_entity_poly.entity_id
_entity_poly.type
_entity_poly.pdbx_seq_one_letter_code
_entity_poly.pdbx_strand_id
1 'polypeptide(L)'
;MIDQLANMANSTGSQSLQTLAERVKASISQQRSHFSTGQTRSLNFRRTQLKQLRTALVAAEADILAALKADLGKCAVEAYASEFALTLGDIDTVLKHLPRWMKSRQVKIPLVFQPASGQVVPEPLGVVLIISPWNYPLHLALGPLVSAIA
;
A
#
# COMPACT_ATOMS: atom_id res chain seq x y z
N MET A 1 -47.06 -1.64 -12.58
CA MET A 1 -46.55 -2.00 -11.24
C MET A 1 -45.15 -2.60 -11.30
N ILE A 2 -44.84 -3.50 -12.24
CA ILE A 2 -43.50 -4.10 -12.42
C ILE A 2 -42.45 -3.06 -12.90
N ASP A 3 -42.80 -2.17 -13.83
CA ASP A 3 -41.87 -1.13 -14.33
C ASP A 3 -41.51 -0.06 -13.29
N GLN A 4 -42.39 0.19 -12.31
CA GLN A 4 -42.09 1.13 -11.22
C GLN A 4 -41.06 0.55 -10.24
N LEU A 5 -41.12 -0.77 -9.97
CA LEU A 5 -40.13 -1.44 -9.12
C LEU A 5 -38.76 -1.55 -9.79
N ALA A 6 -38.72 -1.79 -11.11
CA ALA A 6 -37.48 -1.80 -11.89
C ALA A 6 -36.80 -0.40 -11.95
N ASN A 7 -37.59 0.66 -12.14
CA ASN A 7 -37.08 2.03 -12.13
C ASN A 7 -36.60 2.48 -10.75
N MET A 8 -37.27 2.05 -9.67
CA MET A 8 -36.83 2.32 -8.30
C MET A 8 -35.50 1.60 -8.00
N ALA A 9 -35.35 0.32 -8.34
CA ALA A 9 -34.09 -0.42 -8.14
C ALA A 9 -32.91 0.18 -8.93
N ASN A 10 -33.15 0.65 -10.17
CA ASN A 10 -32.13 1.33 -10.98
C ASN A 10 -31.73 2.69 -10.38
N SER A 11 -32.69 3.43 -9.81
CA SER A 11 -32.41 4.72 -9.16
C SER A 11 -31.59 4.55 -7.87
N THR A 12 -31.87 3.52 -7.07
CA THR A 12 -31.13 3.19 -5.85
C THR A 12 -29.72 2.68 -6.16
N GLY A 13 -29.56 1.87 -7.21
CA GLY A 13 -28.25 1.42 -7.70
C GLY A 13 -27.38 2.60 -8.17
N SER A 14 -27.94 3.50 -8.96
CA SER A 14 -27.25 4.70 -9.44
C SER A 14 -26.85 5.65 -8.30
N GLN A 15 -27.76 5.87 -7.34
CA GLN A 15 -27.47 6.69 -6.15
C GLN A 15 -26.38 6.08 -5.26
N SER A 16 -26.37 4.75 -5.08
CA SER A 16 -25.35 4.09 -4.26
C SER A 16 -23.95 4.14 -4.90
N LEU A 17 -23.88 3.99 -6.23
CA LEU A 17 -22.64 4.14 -6.99
C LEU A 17 -22.11 5.57 -6.98
N GLN A 18 -22.99 6.57 -7.12
CA GLN A 18 -22.62 7.98 -6.98
C GLN A 18 -22.08 8.26 -5.57
N THR A 19 -22.75 7.75 -4.54
CA THR A 19 -22.29 7.88 -3.16
C THR A 19 -20.92 7.22 -2.95
N LEU A 20 -20.67 6.05 -3.55
CA LEU A 20 -19.36 5.39 -3.50
C LEU A 20 -18.29 6.23 -4.20
N ALA A 21 -18.57 6.73 -5.39
CA ALA A 21 -17.63 7.55 -6.16
C ALA A 21 -17.23 8.81 -5.38
N GLU A 22 -18.17 9.49 -4.74
CA GLU A 22 -17.88 10.66 -3.91
C GLU A 22 -17.03 10.31 -2.69
N ARG A 23 -17.28 9.18 -2.01
CA ARG A 23 -16.42 8.70 -0.92
C ARG A 23 -15.00 8.41 -1.38
N VAL A 24 -14.83 7.75 -2.53
CA VAL A 24 -13.50 7.44 -3.10
C VAL A 24 -12.76 8.74 -3.44
N LYS A 25 -13.43 9.70 -4.07
CA LYS A 25 -12.84 11.03 -4.36
C LYS A 25 -12.41 11.74 -3.08
N ALA A 26 -13.25 11.71 -2.04
CA ALA A 26 -12.93 12.32 -0.74
C ALA A 26 -11.70 11.66 -0.10
N SER A 27 -11.62 10.33 -0.09
CA SER A 27 -10.46 9.60 0.45
C SER A 27 -9.16 9.92 -0.32
N ILE A 28 -9.20 9.96 -1.65
CA ILE A 28 -8.04 10.34 -2.47
C ILE A 28 -7.60 11.77 -2.18
N SER A 29 -8.56 12.70 -2.05
CA SER A 29 -8.28 14.09 -1.71
C SER A 29 -7.60 14.21 -0.34
N GLN A 30 -8.08 13.47 0.66
CA GLN A 30 -7.48 13.45 2.00
C GLN A 30 -6.04 12.90 1.97
N GLN A 31 -5.81 11.81 1.24
CA GLN A 31 -4.47 11.24 1.09
C GLN A 31 -3.49 12.20 0.40
N ARG A 32 -3.94 12.90 -0.65
CA ARG A 32 -3.15 13.93 -1.34
C ARG A 32 -2.82 15.09 -0.41
N SER A 33 -3.80 15.61 0.33
CA SER A 33 -3.58 16.67 1.32
C SER A 33 -2.59 16.25 2.40
N HIS A 34 -2.69 15.01 2.90
CA HIS A 34 -1.73 14.49 3.88
C HIS A 34 -0.32 14.35 3.29
N PHE A 35 -0.18 13.83 2.07
CA PHE A 35 1.12 13.74 1.40
C PHE A 35 1.78 15.12 1.23
N SER A 36 1.01 16.14 0.87
CA SER A 36 1.49 17.52 0.72
C SER A 36 2.02 18.14 2.01
N THR A 37 1.68 17.61 3.19
CA THR A 37 2.28 18.05 4.47
C THR A 37 3.75 17.65 4.61
N GLY A 38 4.24 16.71 3.80
CA GLY A 38 5.60 16.19 3.86
C GLY A 38 5.89 15.20 4.99
N GLN A 39 4.91 14.89 5.85
CA GLN A 39 5.09 13.95 6.98
C GLN A 39 5.60 12.57 6.52
N THR A 40 5.11 12.11 5.37
CA THR A 40 5.46 10.82 4.75
C THR A 40 6.90 10.75 4.22
N ARG A 41 7.63 11.87 4.16
CA ARG A 41 9.04 11.91 3.71
C ARG A 41 10.01 11.44 4.78
N SER A 42 9.63 11.50 6.06
CA SER A 42 10.56 11.18 7.15
C SER A 42 10.78 9.67 7.28
N LEU A 43 12.03 9.26 7.48
CA LEU A 43 12.40 7.87 7.76
C LEU A 43 11.64 7.31 8.97
N ASN A 44 11.49 8.12 10.03
CA ASN A 44 10.82 7.71 11.25
C ASN A 44 9.35 7.40 11.01
N PHE A 45 8.63 8.25 10.26
CA PHE A 45 7.24 8.00 9.90
C PHE A 45 7.09 6.67 9.17
N ARG A 46 7.88 6.46 8.11
CA ARG A 46 7.82 5.22 7.30
C ARG A 46 8.09 3.97 8.13
N ARG A 47 9.12 4.01 8.99
CA ARG A 47 9.43 2.90 9.90
C ARG A 47 8.31 2.63 10.90
N THR A 48 7.68 3.67 11.43
CA THR A 48 6.55 3.52 12.35
C THR A 48 5.36 2.87 11.65
N GLN A 49 5.00 3.32 10.44
CA GLN A 49 3.91 2.71 9.67
C GLN A 49 4.19 1.24 9.35
N LEU A 50 5.41 0.90 8.93
CA LEU A 50 5.80 -0.49 8.65
C LEU A 50 5.73 -1.39 9.89
N LYS A 51 6.19 -0.88 11.05
CA LYS A 51 6.08 -1.62 12.32
C LYS A 51 4.63 -1.82 12.75
N GLN A 52 3.79 -0.80 12.61
CA GLN A 52 2.37 -0.90 12.92
C GLN A 52 1.67 -1.92 12.00
N LEU A 53 1.98 -1.89 10.70
CA LEU A 53 1.47 -2.88 9.74
C LEU A 53 1.88 -4.30 10.15
N ARG A 54 3.16 -4.51 10.49
CA ARG A 54 3.67 -5.80 10.97
C ARG A 54 2.90 -6.29 12.19
N THR A 55 2.74 -5.43 13.20
CA THR A 55 2.02 -5.76 14.44
C THR A 55 0.56 -6.12 14.16
N ALA A 56 -0.12 -5.36 13.30
CA ALA A 56 -1.50 -5.63 12.93
C ALA A 56 -1.64 -6.97 12.20
N LEU A 57 -0.72 -7.29 11.27
CA LEU A 57 -0.73 -8.57 10.56
C LEU A 57 -0.52 -9.75 11.50
N VAL A 58 0.48 -9.67 12.40
CA VAL A 58 0.73 -10.72 13.40
C VAL A 58 -0.47 -10.93 14.32
N ALA A 59 -1.13 -9.85 14.75
CA ALA A 59 -2.33 -9.95 15.58
C ALA A 59 -3.52 -10.59 14.84
N ALA A 60 -3.58 -10.45 13.52
CA ALA A 60 -4.66 -10.95 12.66
C ALA A 60 -4.34 -12.28 11.96
N GLU A 61 -3.23 -12.96 12.32
CA GLU A 61 -2.76 -14.16 11.61
C GLU A 61 -3.85 -15.23 11.47
N ALA A 62 -4.51 -15.58 12.58
CA ALA A 62 -5.53 -16.62 12.60
C ALA A 62 -6.72 -16.27 11.69
N ASP A 63 -7.18 -15.02 11.74
CA ASP A 63 -8.30 -14.54 10.94
C ASP A 63 -7.97 -14.53 9.44
N ILE A 64 -6.74 -14.11 9.10
CA ILE A 64 -6.25 -14.11 7.71
C ILE A 64 -6.18 -15.54 7.17
N LEU A 65 -5.62 -16.48 7.92
CA LEU A 65 -5.53 -17.88 7.48
C LEU A 65 -6.91 -18.52 7.35
N ALA A 66 -7.84 -18.19 8.25
CA ALA A 66 -9.23 -18.64 8.16
C ALA A 66 -9.93 -18.10 6.91
N ALA A 67 -9.75 -16.81 6.59
CA ALA A 67 -10.29 -16.20 5.38
C ALA A 67 -9.72 -16.83 4.10
N LEU A 68 -8.39 -17.02 4.04
CA LEU A 68 -7.74 -17.68 2.90
C LEU A 68 -8.22 -19.11 2.71
N LYS A 69 -8.50 -19.83 3.79
CA LYS A 69 -9.10 -21.17 3.72
C LYS A 69 -10.53 -21.12 3.19
N ALA A 70 -11.33 -20.17 3.65
CA ALA A 70 -12.73 -20.02 3.24
C ALA A 70 -12.86 -19.63 1.76
N ASP A 71 -12.05 -18.68 1.30
CA ASP A 71 -12.17 -18.11 -0.04
C ASP A 71 -11.44 -18.95 -1.11
N LEU A 72 -10.28 -19.51 -0.76
CA LEU A 72 -9.38 -20.17 -1.73
C LEU A 72 -9.14 -21.65 -1.43
N GLY A 73 -9.63 -22.17 -0.30
CA GLY A 73 -9.38 -23.54 0.11
C GLY A 73 -7.95 -23.83 0.55
N LYS A 74 -7.05 -22.84 0.57
CA LYS A 74 -5.63 -22.99 0.93
C LYS A 74 -5.47 -23.60 2.32
N CYS A 75 -4.63 -24.63 2.45
CA CYS A 75 -4.33 -25.19 3.76
C CYS A 75 -3.48 -24.19 4.58
N ALA A 76 -3.49 -24.30 5.90
CA ALA A 76 -2.81 -23.33 6.77
C ALA A 76 -1.31 -23.17 6.45
N VAL A 77 -0.62 -24.28 6.15
CA VAL A 77 0.82 -24.26 5.81
C VAL A 77 1.07 -23.49 4.51
N GLU A 78 0.27 -23.75 3.48
CA GLU A 78 0.39 -23.06 2.19
C GLU A 78 0.05 -21.58 2.33
N ALA A 79 -1.08 -21.25 2.98
CA ALA A 79 -1.50 -19.87 3.23
C ALA A 79 -0.44 -19.10 4.03
N TYR A 80 0.14 -19.73 5.07
CA TYR A 80 1.21 -19.12 5.84
C TYR A 80 2.45 -18.86 4.98
N ALA A 81 2.95 -19.89 4.28
CA ALA A 81 4.21 -19.79 3.54
C ALA A 81 4.12 -18.88 2.32
N SER A 82 3.00 -18.89 1.60
CA SER A 82 2.85 -18.18 0.31
C SER A 82 2.23 -16.78 0.42
N GLU A 83 1.68 -16.41 1.57
CA GLU A 83 1.02 -15.11 1.75
C GLU A 83 1.60 -14.38 2.95
N PHE A 84 1.47 -15.01 4.11
CA PHE A 84 1.70 -14.35 5.39
C PHE A 84 3.19 -14.14 5.66
N ALA A 85 3.97 -15.22 5.62
CA ALA A 85 5.41 -15.20 5.86
C ALA A 85 6.15 -14.36 4.82
N LEU A 86 5.76 -14.42 3.54
CA LEU A 86 6.35 -13.58 2.49
C LEU A 86 6.10 -12.09 2.77
N THR A 87 4.87 -11.72 3.14
CA THR A 87 4.53 -10.33 3.45
C THR A 87 5.29 -9.81 4.68
N LEU A 88 5.41 -10.62 5.74
CA LEU A 88 6.23 -10.25 6.90
C LEU A 88 7.72 -10.13 6.53
N GLY A 89 8.22 -11.03 5.69
CA GLY A 89 9.58 -11.01 5.17
C GLY A 89 9.90 -9.73 4.39
N ASP A 90 8.96 -9.25 3.57
CA ASP A 90 9.08 -7.97 2.87
C ASP A 90 9.18 -6.81 3.86
N ILE A 91 8.30 -6.75 4.86
CA ILE A 91 8.31 -5.70 5.88
C ILE A 91 9.65 -5.70 6.63
N ASP A 92 10.13 -6.87 7.06
CA ASP A 92 11.37 -7.01 7.81
C ASP A 92 12.58 -6.62 6.96
N THR A 93 12.58 -6.99 5.67
CA THR A 93 13.61 -6.59 4.71
C THR A 93 13.63 -5.08 4.51
N VAL A 94 12.47 -4.46 4.28
CA VAL A 94 12.37 -3.00 4.16
C VAL A 94 12.82 -2.32 5.43
N LEU A 95 12.34 -2.73 6.61
CA LEU A 95 12.75 -2.14 7.89
C LEU A 95 14.26 -2.20 8.12
N LYS A 96 14.92 -3.27 7.67
CA LYS A 96 16.37 -3.43 7.77
C LYS A 96 17.13 -2.48 6.84
N HIS A 97 16.68 -2.31 5.60
CA HIS A 97 17.45 -1.62 4.56
C HIS A 97 17.02 -0.18 4.28
N LEU A 98 15.82 0.20 4.71
CA LEU A 98 15.20 1.49 4.42
C LEU A 98 16.08 2.72 4.72
N PRO A 99 16.80 2.81 5.88
CA PRO A 99 17.68 3.95 6.14
C PRO A 99 18.77 4.15 5.07
N ARG A 100 19.29 3.04 4.51
CA ARG A 100 20.28 3.07 3.43
C ARG A 100 19.65 3.44 2.09
N TRP A 101 18.43 2.98 1.82
CA TRP A 101 17.74 3.26 0.56
C TRP A 101 17.32 4.71 0.43
N MET A 102 16.87 5.35 1.52
CA MET A 102 16.51 6.78 1.53
C MET A 102 17.71 7.73 1.53
N LYS A 103 18.92 7.23 1.78
CA LYS A 103 20.11 8.08 1.88
C LYS A 103 20.48 8.64 0.50
N SER A 104 20.56 9.97 0.44
CA SER A 104 21.03 10.68 -0.75
C SER A 104 22.49 10.34 -1.10
N ARG A 105 22.79 10.20 -2.39
CA ARG A 105 24.08 9.65 -2.87
C ARG A 105 24.80 10.67 -3.75
N GLN A 106 26.04 10.98 -3.39
CA GLN A 106 26.90 11.82 -4.21
C GLN A 106 27.25 11.10 -5.51
N VAL A 107 27.22 11.82 -6.62
CA VAL A 107 27.56 11.32 -7.95
C VAL A 107 28.66 12.16 -8.57
N LYS A 108 29.53 11.52 -9.34
CA LYS A 108 30.58 12.22 -10.08
C LYS A 108 29.94 13.04 -11.20
N ILE A 109 30.38 14.28 -11.34
CA ILE A 109 29.99 15.16 -12.44
C ILE A 109 31.22 15.48 -13.32
N PRO A 110 31.02 15.74 -14.63
CA PRO A 110 32.11 16.14 -15.51
C PRO A 110 32.89 17.36 -15.00
N LEU A 111 34.20 17.39 -15.27
CA LEU A 111 35.11 18.43 -14.76
C LEU A 111 34.72 19.85 -15.22
N VAL A 112 34.09 19.98 -16.39
CA VAL A 112 33.60 21.27 -16.93
C VAL A 112 32.59 21.96 -16.00
N PHE A 113 31.94 21.21 -15.11
CA PHE A 113 30.98 21.76 -14.15
C PHE A 113 31.60 22.14 -12.81
N GLN A 114 32.92 22.04 -12.63
CA GLN A 114 33.56 22.52 -11.40
C GLN A 114 33.31 24.02 -11.21
N PRO A 115 33.04 24.50 -9.97
CA PRO A 115 33.14 23.80 -8.69
C PRO A 115 31.84 23.12 -8.19
N ALA A 116 30.88 22.83 -9.07
CA ALA A 116 29.61 22.21 -8.66
C ALA A 116 29.78 20.78 -8.13
N SER A 117 28.74 20.28 -7.44
CA SER A 117 28.61 18.88 -6.99
C SER A 117 27.26 18.31 -7.43
N GLY A 118 27.20 16.99 -7.61
CA GLY A 118 25.98 16.29 -8.02
C GLY A 118 25.53 15.28 -6.98
N GLN A 119 24.22 15.19 -6.75
CA GLN A 119 23.64 14.25 -5.81
C GLN A 119 22.33 13.65 -6.35
N VAL A 120 22.09 12.38 -6.06
CA VAL A 120 20.81 11.69 -6.33
C VAL A 120 20.05 11.56 -5.02
N VAL A 121 18.88 12.21 -4.94
CA VAL A 121 17.98 12.20 -3.80
C VAL A 121 16.77 11.32 -4.14
N PRO A 122 16.55 10.20 -3.45
CA PRO A 122 15.31 9.42 -3.60
C PRO A 122 14.13 10.20 -3.01
N GLU A 123 13.10 10.44 -3.81
CA GLU A 123 11.87 11.13 -3.38
C GLU A 123 10.62 10.30 -3.67
N PRO A 124 9.60 10.33 -2.78
CA PRO A 124 8.35 9.62 -3.01
C PRO A 124 7.54 10.29 -4.13
N LEU A 125 6.84 9.48 -4.93
CA LEU A 125 6.01 9.95 -6.04
C LEU A 125 4.70 10.64 -5.60
N GLY A 126 4.13 10.24 -4.46
CA GLY A 126 2.85 10.77 -3.98
C GLY A 126 1.88 9.70 -3.54
N VAL A 127 0.61 9.84 -3.96
CA VAL A 127 -0.45 8.88 -3.70
C VAL A 127 -0.42 7.78 -4.75
N VAL A 128 -0.40 6.53 -4.32
CA VAL A 128 -0.28 5.34 -5.18
C VAL A 128 -1.55 4.50 -5.08
N LEU A 129 -2.01 3.97 -6.21
CA LEU A 129 -3.09 3.00 -6.27
C LEU A 129 -2.51 1.58 -6.43
N ILE A 130 -2.96 0.65 -5.59
CA ILE A 130 -2.60 -0.77 -5.66
C ILE A 130 -3.87 -1.54 -5.96
N ILE A 131 -3.83 -2.38 -7.00
CA ILE A 131 -4.91 -3.29 -7.37
C ILE A 131 -4.33 -4.69 -7.34
N SER A 132 -4.86 -5.57 -6.49
CA SER A 132 -4.40 -6.94 -6.33
C SER A 132 -5.37 -7.94 -6.98
N PRO A 133 -4.85 -9.06 -7.52
CA PRO A 133 -5.67 -10.16 -7.99
C PRO A 133 -6.08 -11.09 -6.83
N TRP A 134 -6.95 -12.06 -7.13
CA TRP A 134 -7.58 -12.93 -6.13
C TRP A 134 -6.75 -14.15 -5.72
N ASN A 135 -5.71 -14.53 -6.47
CA ASN A 135 -4.99 -15.80 -6.27
C ASN A 135 -3.95 -15.74 -5.15
N TYR A 136 -3.38 -14.56 -4.88
CA TYR A 136 -2.58 -14.28 -3.69
C TYR A 136 -2.99 -12.95 -3.04
N PRO A 137 -4.21 -12.87 -2.49
CA PRO A 137 -4.87 -11.60 -2.25
C PRO A 137 -4.21 -10.78 -1.14
N LEU A 138 -3.52 -11.44 -0.20
CA LEU A 138 -2.80 -10.75 0.87
C LEU A 138 -1.45 -10.23 0.35
N HIS A 139 -0.60 -11.13 -0.16
CA HIS A 139 0.77 -10.75 -0.53
C HIS A 139 0.81 -9.78 -1.71
N LEU A 140 -0.02 -10.00 -2.74
CA LEU A 140 -0.04 -9.12 -3.91
C LEU A 140 -0.71 -7.76 -3.65
N ALA A 141 -1.44 -7.61 -2.55
CA ALA A 141 -1.88 -6.31 -2.06
C ALA A 141 -0.82 -5.64 -1.20
N LEU A 142 -0.25 -6.38 -0.24
CA LEU A 142 0.57 -5.79 0.82
C LEU A 142 2.05 -5.67 0.48
N GLY A 143 2.64 -6.55 -0.33
CA GLY A 143 4.02 -6.41 -0.79
C GLY A 143 4.26 -5.08 -1.53
N PRO A 144 3.41 -4.71 -2.52
CA PRO A 144 3.47 -3.39 -3.15
C PRO A 144 3.20 -2.25 -2.16
N LEU A 145 2.32 -2.43 -1.19
CA LEU A 145 2.04 -1.41 -0.16
C LEU A 145 3.27 -1.16 0.72
N VAL A 146 3.98 -2.21 1.12
CA VAL A 146 5.23 -2.12 1.88
C VAL A 146 6.27 -1.32 1.09
N SER A 147 6.37 -1.57 -0.20
CA SER A 147 7.27 -0.82 -1.10
C SER A 147 6.83 0.64 -1.29
N ALA A 148 5.53 0.92 -1.29
CA ALA A 148 5.00 2.29 -1.41
C ALA A 148 5.18 3.11 -0.11
N ILE A 149 5.21 2.44 1.06
CA ILE A 149 5.51 3.08 2.35
C ILE A 149 7.02 3.32 2.49
N ALA A 150 7.87 2.42 1.95
CA ALA A 150 9.33 2.50 1.98
C ALA A 150 9.85 3.80 1.37
#